data_AF-A0A958Z7W9-F1
#
_entry.id   AF-A0A958Z7W9-F1
#
_cell.length_a   1.000
_cell.length_b   1.000
_cell.length_c   1.000
_cell.angle_alpha   90.00
_cell.angle_beta   90.00
_cell.angle_gamma   90.00
#
_symmetry.space_group_name_H-M   'P 1'
#
loop_
_entity.id
_entity.type
_entity.pdbx_description
1 polymer ?
#
loop_
_entity_poly.entity_id
_entity_poly.type
_entity_poly.pdbx_seq_one_letter_code
_entity_poly.pdbx_strand_id
1 'polypeptide(L)'
;LEVSVPHGRFILETNPSNQRTVVAFAAGSGITPIMSIIKTLLTEERHSKIILMYGNKKVKDVMFLNDLLTLQFYYPERFRLHFVYSQAEEENALFGHIEKSTVNYIIKNKYKDDAFDSFYICGPTGMITTVKEALFEEGIAENKVHFELFTVPVSAETKTIAAEGEAQVTVILDEEEVTFSMSQKQTILEAAI
;
A
#
# COMPACT_ATOMS: atom_id res chain seq x y z
N LEU A 1 25.20 11.38 0.08
CA LEU A 1 23.89 10.85 0.46
C LEU A 1 24.15 9.83 1.56
N GLU A 2 23.69 10.10 2.78
CA GLU A 2 23.74 9.10 3.86
C GLU A 2 22.39 8.36 3.87
N VAL A 3 22.43 7.04 4.01
CA VAL A 3 21.26 6.16 3.91
C VAL A 3 21.31 5.15 5.04
N SER A 4 20.22 4.99 5.77
CA SER A 4 20.09 3.98 6.84
C SER A 4 19.87 2.57 6.28
N VAL A 5 19.94 1.56 7.15
CA VAL A 5 19.49 0.21 6.79
C VAL A 5 17.98 0.19 6.49
N PRO A 6 17.50 -0.73 5.64
CA PRO A 6 16.08 -0.82 5.33
C PRO A 6 15.27 -1.26 6.55
N HIS A 7 14.12 -0.62 6.74
CA HIS A 7 13.13 -0.96 7.76
C HIS A 7 11.73 -0.98 7.13
N GLY A 8 10.86 -1.89 7.57
CA GLY A 8 9.50 -2.00 7.07
C GLY A 8 8.80 -3.27 7.56
N ARG A 9 7.46 -3.26 7.55
CA ARG A 9 6.62 -4.42 7.92
C ARG A 9 5.74 -4.91 6.77
N PHE A 10 5.73 -4.20 5.65
CA PHE A 10 4.94 -4.52 4.47
C PHE A 10 5.72 -5.49 3.56
N ILE A 11 5.83 -6.74 4.02
CA ILE A 11 6.68 -7.79 3.44
C ILE A 11 5.80 -8.96 3.00
N LEU A 12 6.15 -9.56 1.85
CA LEU A 12 5.59 -10.84 1.41
C LEU A 12 6.56 -11.97 1.82
N GLU A 13 6.12 -12.81 2.74
CA GLU A 13 6.81 -14.06 3.07
C GLU A 13 6.57 -15.09 1.97
N THR A 14 7.63 -15.65 1.38
CA THR A 14 7.55 -16.57 0.24
C THR A 14 8.00 -17.98 0.60
N ASN A 15 7.45 -18.96 -0.12
CA ASN A 15 7.95 -20.32 -0.11
C ASN A 15 7.87 -20.92 -1.53
N PRO A 16 8.94 -21.52 -2.07
CA PRO A 16 8.92 -22.11 -3.41
C PRO A 16 7.85 -23.18 -3.65
N SER A 17 7.37 -23.82 -2.58
CA SER A 17 6.29 -24.82 -2.63
C SER A 17 4.88 -24.21 -2.60
N ASN A 18 4.74 -22.90 -2.39
CA ASN A 18 3.44 -22.24 -2.39
C ASN A 18 2.80 -22.23 -3.78
N GLN A 19 1.48 -22.36 -3.79
CA GLN A 19 0.62 -22.18 -4.95
C GLN A 19 -0.59 -21.36 -4.52
N ARG A 20 -0.54 -20.06 -4.77
CA ARG A 20 -1.56 -19.11 -4.32
C ARG A 20 -1.78 -17.96 -5.28
N THR A 21 -2.92 -17.29 -5.14
CA THR A 21 -3.21 -16.03 -5.84
C THR A 21 -3.12 -14.88 -4.86
N VAL A 22 -2.18 -13.97 -5.12
CA VAL A 22 -2.03 -12.70 -4.39
C VAL A 22 -2.68 -11.59 -5.21
N VAL A 23 -3.38 -10.66 -4.54
CA VAL A 23 -4.00 -9.50 -5.21
C VAL A 23 -3.38 -8.24 -4.64
N ALA A 24 -2.99 -7.32 -5.50
CA ALA A 24 -2.40 -6.05 -5.14
C ALA A 24 -3.23 -4.88 -5.67
N PHE A 25 -3.44 -3.89 -4.82
CA PHE A 25 -4.08 -2.61 -5.15
C PHE A 25 -3.07 -1.49 -4.91
N ALA A 26 -2.70 -0.79 -5.98
CA ALA A 26 -1.75 0.30 -5.91
C ALA A 26 -2.36 1.59 -6.49
N ALA A 27 -1.93 2.75 -6.01
CA ALA A 27 -2.16 4.01 -6.70
C ALA A 27 -0.99 4.98 -6.59
N GLY A 28 -0.69 5.68 -7.69
CA GLY A 28 0.43 6.62 -7.78
C GLY A 28 1.76 5.98 -7.36
N SER A 29 2.49 6.63 -6.45
CA SER A 29 3.78 6.14 -5.93
C SER A 29 3.69 4.90 -5.03
N GLY A 30 2.48 4.52 -4.60
CA GLY A 30 2.23 3.29 -3.84
C GLY A 30 2.58 2.02 -4.62
N ILE A 31 2.86 2.12 -5.92
CA ILE A 31 3.42 1.03 -6.72
C ILE A 31 4.81 0.58 -6.25
N THR A 32 5.57 1.43 -5.55
CA THR A 32 6.98 1.14 -5.24
C THR A 32 7.16 -0.12 -4.38
N PRO A 33 6.50 -0.25 -3.20
CA PRO A 33 6.55 -1.51 -2.45
C PRO A 33 5.85 -2.66 -3.18
N ILE A 34 4.76 -2.38 -3.89
CA ILE A 34 3.99 -3.40 -4.64
C ILE A 34 4.82 -4.02 -5.77
N MET A 35 5.66 -3.23 -6.44
CA MET A 35 6.59 -3.71 -7.46
C MET A 35 7.60 -4.68 -6.86
N SER A 36 8.12 -4.41 -5.67
CA SER A 36 9.01 -5.32 -4.94
C SER A 36 8.29 -6.64 -4.62
N ILE A 37 7.04 -6.58 -4.14
CA ILE A 37 6.21 -7.77 -3.86
C ILE A 37 5.98 -8.59 -5.14
N ILE A 38 5.62 -7.93 -6.25
CA ILE A 38 5.39 -8.59 -7.55
C ILE A 38 6.65 -9.32 -8.01
N LYS A 39 7.80 -8.64 -8.00
CA LYS A 39 9.08 -9.23 -8.42
C LYS A 39 9.41 -10.44 -7.54
N THR A 40 9.35 -10.28 -6.22
CA THR A 40 9.65 -11.33 -5.24
C THR A 40 8.78 -12.57 -5.44
N LEU A 41 7.45 -12.40 -5.55
CA LEU A 41 6.54 -13.53 -5.78
C LEU A 41 6.82 -14.24 -7.11
N LEU A 42 7.01 -13.47 -8.19
CA LEU A 42 7.21 -14.04 -9.51
C LEU A 42 8.52 -14.84 -9.61
N THR A 43 9.57 -14.40 -8.91
CA THR A 43 10.87 -15.07 -8.87
C THR A 43 10.92 -16.26 -7.93
N GLU A 44 10.29 -16.17 -6.76
CA GLU A 44 10.50 -17.15 -5.68
C GLU A 44 9.39 -18.23 -5.61
N GLU A 45 8.15 -17.91 -5.96
CA GLU A 45 7.00 -18.84 -5.88
C GLU A 45 6.50 -19.27 -7.27
N ARG A 46 7.20 -20.21 -7.92
CA ARG A 46 6.96 -20.57 -9.34
C ARG A 46 5.52 -20.96 -9.72
N HIS A 47 4.70 -21.38 -8.76
CA HIS A 47 3.31 -21.78 -8.97
C HIS A 47 2.28 -20.73 -8.53
N SER A 48 2.72 -19.66 -7.87
CA SER A 48 1.84 -18.56 -7.45
C SER A 48 1.59 -17.56 -8.57
N LYS A 49 0.44 -16.88 -8.46
CA LYS A 49 -0.01 -15.82 -9.37
C LYS A 49 -0.16 -14.52 -8.59
N ILE A 50 -0.04 -13.40 -9.29
CA ILE A 50 -0.34 -12.08 -8.75
C ILE A 50 -1.18 -11.25 -9.73
N ILE A 51 -2.21 -10.60 -9.19
CA ILE A 51 -3.10 -9.69 -9.90
C ILE A 51 -2.88 -8.28 -9.36
N LEU A 52 -2.53 -7.33 -10.21
CA LEU A 52 -2.36 -5.93 -9.85
C LEU A 52 -3.49 -5.09 -10.45
N MET A 53 -4.18 -4.33 -9.60
CA MET A 53 -5.03 -3.19 -9.98
C MET A 53 -4.28 -1.90 -9.66
N TYR A 54 -3.92 -1.12 -10.69
CA TYR A 54 -3.07 0.06 -10.53
C TYR A 54 -3.74 1.35 -11.01
N GLY A 55 -4.06 2.23 -10.05
CA GLY A 55 -4.73 3.51 -10.26
C GLY A 55 -3.77 4.68 -10.49
N ASN A 56 -3.97 5.42 -11.58
CA ASN A 56 -3.24 6.65 -11.90
C ASN A 56 -4.20 7.69 -12.49
N LYS A 57 -3.78 8.94 -12.70
CA LYS A 57 -4.65 9.92 -13.39
C LYS A 57 -4.74 9.63 -14.89
N LYS A 58 -3.63 9.23 -15.51
CA LYS A 58 -3.47 8.98 -16.95
C LYS A 58 -2.22 8.15 -17.21
N VAL A 59 -2.09 7.60 -18.41
CA VAL A 59 -0.98 6.70 -18.80
C VAL A 59 0.41 7.30 -18.52
N LYS A 60 0.62 8.59 -18.82
CA LYS A 60 1.93 9.24 -18.62
C LYS A 60 2.35 9.40 -17.16
N ASP A 61 1.42 9.23 -16.22
CA ASP A 61 1.69 9.34 -14.78
C ASP A 61 2.05 7.96 -14.18
N VAL A 62 1.99 6.88 -14.97
CA VAL A 62 2.26 5.51 -14.50
C VAL A 62 3.76 5.33 -14.26
N MET A 63 4.13 5.19 -12.99
CA MET A 63 5.49 4.83 -12.60
C MET A 63 5.75 3.35 -12.92
N PHE A 64 6.97 3.04 -13.38
CA PHE A 64 7.40 1.68 -13.75
C PHE A 64 6.55 1.00 -14.84
N LEU A 65 5.89 1.77 -15.72
CA LEU A 65 5.04 1.21 -16.78
C LEU A 65 5.77 0.15 -17.62
N ASN A 66 6.97 0.46 -18.11
CA ASN A 66 7.74 -0.48 -18.94
C ASN A 66 8.13 -1.75 -18.18
N ASP A 67 8.53 -1.65 -16.91
CA ASP A 67 8.85 -2.80 -16.07
C ASP A 67 7.62 -3.70 -15.86
N LEU A 68 6.46 -3.10 -15.59
CA LEU A 68 5.19 -3.83 -15.42
C LEU A 68 4.81 -4.59 -16.69
N LEU A 69 4.86 -3.92 -17.86
CA LEU A 69 4.55 -4.56 -19.14
C LEU A 69 5.57 -5.66 -19.47
N THR A 70 6.85 -5.45 -19.15
CA THR A 70 7.90 -6.45 -19.33
C THR A 70 7.65 -7.67 -18.45
N LEU A 71 7.30 -7.49 -17.18
CA LEU A 71 6.92 -8.60 -16.29
C LEU A 71 5.68 -9.32 -16.80
N GLN A 72 4.68 -8.60 -17.30
CA GLN A 72 3.47 -9.21 -17.84
C GLN A 72 3.78 -10.06 -19.08
N PHE A 73 4.69 -9.58 -19.94
CA PHE A 73 5.15 -10.32 -21.10
C PHE A 73 5.90 -11.61 -20.74
N TYR A 74 6.77 -11.57 -19.73
CA TYR A 74 7.53 -12.75 -19.30
C TYR A 74 6.73 -13.74 -18.45
N TYR A 75 5.71 -13.27 -17.74
CA TYR A 75 4.88 -14.09 -16.86
C TYR A 75 3.39 -14.01 -17.23
N PRO A 76 2.99 -14.26 -18.48
CA PRO A 76 1.64 -13.97 -18.97
C PRO A 76 0.56 -14.79 -18.27
N GLU A 77 0.92 -15.98 -17.74
CA GLU A 77 0.01 -16.83 -16.97
C GLU A 77 0.01 -16.57 -15.47
N ARG A 78 1.02 -15.87 -14.94
CA ARG A 78 1.18 -15.65 -13.50
C ARG A 78 1.01 -14.21 -13.08
N PHE A 79 1.20 -13.24 -13.97
CA PHE A 79 1.01 -11.84 -13.67
C PHE A 79 -0.13 -11.26 -14.51
N ARG A 80 -1.14 -10.71 -13.84
CA ARG A 80 -2.24 -9.98 -14.48
C ARG A 80 -2.21 -8.53 -14.03
N LEU A 81 -2.25 -7.61 -14.99
CA LEU A 81 -2.16 -6.18 -14.77
C LEU A 81 -3.42 -5.50 -15.30
N HIS A 82 -4.09 -4.71 -14.46
CA HIS A 82 -5.24 -3.90 -14.81
C HIS A 82 -4.98 -2.45 -14.39
N PHE A 83 -5.18 -1.53 -15.33
CA PHE A 83 -5.03 -0.11 -15.05
C PHE A 83 -6.39 0.53 -14.76
N VAL A 84 -6.35 1.54 -13.89
CA VAL A 84 -7.48 2.44 -13.64
C VAL A 84 -7.00 3.88 -13.85
N TYR A 85 -7.70 4.65 -14.67
CA TYR A 85 -7.34 6.02 -14.99
C TYR A 85 -8.46 6.99 -14.64
N SER A 86 -8.17 7.96 -13.76
CA SER A 86 -9.19 8.88 -13.26
C SER A 86 -9.40 10.12 -14.13
N GLN A 87 -8.55 10.36 -15.13
CA GLN A 87 -8.58 11.54 -16.01
C GLN A 87 -8.31 11.20 -17.49
N ALA A 88 -8.33 9.92 -17.87
CA ALA A 88 -8.16 9.47 -19.25
C ALA A 88 -8.97 8.20 -19.50
N GLU A 89 -9.74 8.17 -20.58
CA GLU A 89 -10.38 6.94 -21.06
C GLU A 89 -9.43 6.22 -22.01
N GLU A 90 -9.11 4.95 -21.69
CA GLU A 90 -8.21 4.13 -22.47
C GLU A 90 -8.90 2.78 -22.72
N GLU A 91 -8.78 2.24 -23.94
CA GLU A 91 -9.51 1.04 -24.37
C GLU A 91 -9.31 -0.18 -23.46
N ASN A 92 -8.11 -0.32 -22.89
CA ASN A 92 -7.72 -1.46 -22.06
C ASN A 92 -7.56 -1.09 -20.57
N ALA A 93 -8.28 -0.07 -20.09
CA ALA A 93 -8.27 0.35 -18.69
C ALA A 93 -9.68 0.66 -18.18
N LEU A 94 -9.83 0.64 -16.86
CA LEU A 94 -11.05 1.14 -16.21
C LEU A 94 -10.96 2.66 -16.06
N PHE A 95 -12.07 3.36 -16.29
CA PHE A 95 -12.16 4.80 -16.03
C PHE A 95 -12.61 5.07 -14.59
N GLY A 96 -11.96 6.03 -13.92
CA GLY A 96 -12.30 6.48 -12.57
C GLY A 96 -11.21 6.22 -11.53
N HIS A 97 -11.62 5.99 -10.29
CA HIS A 97 -10.74 5.64 -9.17
C HIS A 97 -10.87 4.15 -8.81
N ILE A 98 -9.92 3.63 -8.04
CA ILE A 98 -10.09 2.31 -7.42
C ILE A 98 -11.15 2.45 -6.33
N GLU A 99 -12.31 1.87 -6.59
CA GLU A 99 -13.49 1.90 -5.73
C GLU A 99 -13.94 0.47 -5.41
N LYS A 100 -14.96 0.33 -4.56
CA LYS A 100 -15.61 -0.96 -4.27
C LYS A 100 -16.01 -1.74 -5.53
N SER A 101 -16.47 -1.06 -6.58
CA SER A 101 -16.82 -1.68 -7.86
C SER A 101 -15.60 -2.33 -8.54
N THR A 102 -14.43 -1.69 -8.44
CA THR A 102 -13.16 -2.18 -8.96
C THR A 102 -12.70 -3.45 -8.22
N VAL A 103 -12.86 -3.47 -6.89
CA VAL A 103 -12.59 -4.65 -6.06
C VAL A 103 -13.51 -5.80 -6.44
N ASN A 104 -14.82 -5.53 -6.52
CA ASN A 104 -15.83 -6.53 -6.88
C ASN A 104 -15.65 -7.04 -8.31
N TYR A 105 -15.19 -6.20 -9.24
CA TYR A 105 -14.86 -6.63 -10.60
C TYR A 105 -13.76 -7.71 -10.60
N ILE A 106 -12.75 -7.60 -9.74
CA ILE A 106 -11.70 -8.61 -9.60
C ILE A 106 -12.26 -9.87 -8.92
N ILE A 107 -12.85 -9.71 -7.73
CA ILE A 107 -13.16 -10.84 -6.83
C ILE A 107 -14.41 -11.59 -7.25
N LYS A 108 -15.43 -10.91 -7.79
CA LYS A 108 -16.74 -11.52 -8.07
C LYS A 108 -17.00 -11.76 -9.55
N ASN A 109 -16.18 -11.19 -10.44
CA ASN A 109 -16.41 -11.29 -11.87
C ASN A 109 -15.19 -11.89 -12.60
N LYS A 110 -14.13 -11.10 -12.80
CA LYS A 110 -13.01 -11.47 -13.68
C LYS A 110 -12.22 -12.67 -13.20
N TYR A 111 -12.06 -12.81 -11.88
CA TYR A 111 -11.29 -13.87 -11.23
C TYR A 111 -12.12 -14.61 -10.18
N LYS A 112 -13.44 -14.67 -10.35
CA LYS A 112 -14.37 -15.24 -9.37
C LYS A 112 -14.09 -16.70 -8.98
N ASP A 113 -13.44 -17.43 -9.88
CA ASP A 113 -13.12 -18.86 -9.71
C ASP A 113 -11.73 -19.07 -9.09
N ASP A 114 -10.96 -17.99 -8.85
CA ASP A 114 -9.67 -18.05 -8.18
C ASP A 114 -9.84 -18.01 -6.65
N ALA A 115 -9.02 -18.79 -5.93
CA ALA A 115 -8.90 -18.69 -4.48
C ALA A 115 -7.85 -17.64 -4.10
N PHE A 116 -8.29 -16.55 -3.46
CA PHE A 116 -7.40 -15.46 -3.03
C PHE A 116 -6.77 -15.73 -1.66
N ASP A 117 -5.44 -15.68 -1.60
CA ASP A 117 -4.68 -15.96 -0.39
C ASP A 117 -4.46 -14.70 0.45
N SER A 118 -3.93 -13.64 -0.17
CA SER A 118 -3.57 -12.40 0.52
C SER A 118 -3.72 -11.19 -0.40
N PHE A 119 -3.96 -10.04 0.22
CA PHE A 119 -4.19 -8.75 -0.42
C PHE A 119 -3.17 -7.73 0.07
N TYR A 120 -2.52 -7.01 -0.85
CA TYR A 120 -1.54 -5.96 -0.55
C TYR A 120 -2.00 -4.63 -1.11
N ILE A 121 -2.14 -3.62 -0.25
CA ILE A 121 -2.77 -2.34 -0.60
C ILE A 121 -1.82 -1.20 -0.26
N CYS A 122 -1.49 -0.36 -1.25
CA CYS A 122 -0.64 0.81 -1.00
C CYS A 122 -1.04 1.99 -1.90
N GLY A 123 -1.33 3.13 -1.29
CA GLY A 123 -1.76 4.33 -2.01
C GLY A 123 -2.37 5.37 -1.08
N PRO A 124 -3.20 6.29 -1.60
CA PRO A 124 -3.90 7.27 -0.78
C PRO A 124 -4.78 6.60 0.29
N THR A 125 -4.85 7.19 1.48
CA THR A 125 -5.60 6.66 2.62
C THR A 125 -7.06 6.33 2.28
N GLY A 126 -7.74 7.21 1.53
CA GLY A 126 -9.12 6.96 1.10
C GLY A 126 -9.27 5.69 0.27
N MET A 127 -8.36 5.44 -0.67
CA MET A 127 -8.35 4.20 -1.46
C MET A 127 -8.12 2.97 -0.57
N ILE A 128 -7.17 3.05 0.36
CA ILE A 128 -6.87 1.93 1.27
C ILE A 128 -8.11 1.57 2.09
N THR A 129 -8.78 2.56 2.69
CA THR A 129 -10.01 2.36 3.45
C THR A 129 -11.09 1.71 2.59
N THR A 130 -11.39 2.27 1.41
CA THR A 130 -12.40 1.74 0.49
C THR A 130 -12.12 0.29 0.10
N VAL A 131 -10.86 -0.05 -0.24
CA VAL A 131 -10.50 -1.41 -0.64
C VAL A 131 -10.62 -2.38 0.54
N LYS A 132 -10.14 -2.00 1.73
CA LYS A 132 -10.26 -2.84 2.93
C LYS A 132 -11.72 -3.16 3.26
N GLU A 133 -12.57 -2.14 3.29
CA GLU A 133 -14.00 -2.30 3.60
C GLU A 133 -14.67 -3.22 2.57
N ALA A 134 -14.42 -3.00 1.28
CA ALA A 134 -14.94 -3.86 0.22
C ALA A 134 -14.48 -5.33 0.36
N LEU A 135 -13.22 -5.57 0.74
CA LEU A 135 -12.72 -6.92 0.99
C LEU A 135 -13.41 -7.59 2.18
N PHE A 136 -13.63 -6.86 3.27
CA PHE A 136 -14.28 -7.39 4.48
C PHE A 136 -15.76 -7.70 4.24
N GLU A 137 -16.46 -6.88 3.46
CA GLU A 137 -17.83 -7.16 3.05
C GLU A 137 -17.95 -8.44 2.20
N GLU A 138 -16.92 -8.78 1.43
CA GLU A 138 -16.83 -10.04 0.67
C GLU A 138 -16.30 -11.21 1.53
N GLY A 139 -16.17 -11.02 2.85
CA GLY A 139 -15.80 -12.06 3.81
C GLY A 139 -14.30 -12.39 3.84
N ILE A 140 -13.45 -11.55 3.26
CA ILE A 140 -12.00 -11.72 3.36
C ILE A 140 -11.55 -11.43 4.79
N ALA A 141 -10.83 -12.38 5.39
CA ALA A 141 -10.33 -12.25 6.75
C ALA A 141 -9.27 -11.13 6.87
N GLU A 142 -9.29 -10.40 7.99
CA GLU A 142 -8.39 -9.26 8.23
C GLU A 142 -6.91 -9.63 8.14
N ASN A 143 -6.54 -10.82 8.62
CA ASN A 143 -5.16 -11.32 8.58
C ASN A 143 -4.64 -11.58 7.15
N LYS A 144 -5.51 -11.57 6.14
CA LYS A 144 -5.14 -11.67 4.72
C LYS A 144 -4.96 -10.30 4.06
N VAL A 145 -5.29 -9.20 4.75
CA VAL A 145 -5.28 -7.85 4.18
C VAL A 145 -4.14 -7.03 4.78
N HIS A 146 -3.11 -6.80 3.97
CA HIS A 146 -1.92 -6.04 4.33
C HIS A 146 -1.98 -4.67 3.64
N PHE A 147 -1.61 -3.60 4.35
CA PHE A 147 -1.56 -2.27 3.76
C PHE A 147 -0.43 -1.42 4.34
N GLU A 148 0.00 -0.42 3.56
CA GLU A 148 1.01 0.55 3.96
C GLU A 148 0.51 1.98 3.72
N LEU A 149 0.70 2.86 4.71
CA LEU A 149 0.31 4.26 4.67
C LEU A 149 1.56 5.14 4.50
N PHE A 150 1.72 5.74 3.32
CA PHE A 150 2.82 6.69 3.06
C PHE A 150 2.49 8.12 3.47
N THR A 151 1.20 8.46 3.57
CA THR A 151 0.74 9.76 4.01
C THR A 151 0.07 9.59 5.36
N VAL A 152 0.51 10.36 6.35
CA VAL A 152 -0.25 10.55 7.57
C VAL A 152 -1.61 11.11 7.14
N PRO A 153 -2.74 10.53 7.59
CA PRO A 153 -4.03 11.16 7.34
C PRO A 153 -3.92 12.60 7.82
N VAL A 154 -4.19 13.56 6.92
CA VAL A 154 -4.29 14.96 7.31
C VAL A 154 -5.52 15.02 8.22
N SER A 155 -5.30 14.86 9.53
CA SER A 155 -6.26 15.25 10.54
C SER A 155 -6.69 16.66 10.16
N ALA A 156 -7.97 16.83 9.81
CA ALA A 156 -8.54 18.14 9.56
C ALA A 156 -8.17 19.03 10.74
N GLU A 157 -7.29 20.01 10.49
CA GLU A 157 -6.89 21.04 11.42
C GLU A 157 -6.62 20.53 12.85
N THR A 158 -5.46 19.89 13.08
CA THR A 158 -4.76 20.32 14.29
C THR A 158 -4.42 21.77 14.01
N LYS A 159 -5.27 22.70 14.49
CA LYS A 159 -4.81 24.08 14.67
C LYS A 159 -3.54 23.94 15.48
N THR A 160 -2.40 24.07 14.82
CA THR A 160 -1.16 24.45 15.47
C THR A 160 -1.47 25.83 16.03
N ILE A 161 -2.11 25.85 17.20
CA ILE A 161 -1.92 26.93 18.13
C ILE A 161 -0.42 26.86 18.33
N ALA A 162 0.31 27.80 17.75
CA ALA A 162 1.70 28.02 18.07
C ALA A 162 1.70 28.44 19.53
N ALA A 163 1.60 27.45 20.40
CA ALA A 163 1.56 27.64 21.81
C ALA A 163 2.98 28.09 22.18
N GLU A 164 3.09 29.32 22.64
CA GLU A 164 4.37 29.90 23.00
C GLU A 164 4.70 29.54 24.44
N GLY A 165 5.98 29.25 24.68
CA GLY A 165 6.49 28.93 26.02
C GLY A 165 7.16 27.56 26.08
N GLU A 166 7.44 27.16 27.32
CA GLU A 166 8.04 25.87 27.65
C GLU A 166 6.96 24.93 28.19
N ALA A 167 7.14 23.64 27.94
CA ALA A 167 6.38 22.56 28.56
C ALA A 167 7.36 21.65 29.29
N GLN A 168 7.00 21.24 30.51
CA GLN A 168 7.70 20.20 31.22
C GLN A 168 7.13 18.85 30.79
N VAL A 169 7.98 17.99 30.25
CA VAL A 169 7.63 16.64 29.79
C VAL A 169 8.34 15.64 30.67
N THR A 170 7.61 14.62 31.11
CA THR A 170 8.18 13.45 31.79
C THR A 170 7.97 12.23 30.90
N VAL A 171 9.06 11.61 30.47
CA VAL A 171 9.05 10.36 29.72
C VAL A 171 9.32 9.23 30.70
N ILE A 172 8.44 8.23 30.70
CA ILE A 172 8.56 7.03 31.51
C ILE A 172 8.83 5.87 30.56
N LEU A 173 10.00 5.24 30.67
CA LEU A 173 10.40 4.09 29.87
C LEU A 173 11.03 3.05 30.80
N ASP A 174 10.48 1.84 30.83
CA ASP A 174 10.99 0.72 31.63
C ASP A 174 11.31 1.09 33.10
N GLU A 175 10.37 1.78 33.75
CA GLU A 175 10.44 2.25 35.15
C GLU A 175 11.46 3.39 35.42
N GLU A 176 12.20 3.85 34.40
CA GLU A 176 13.00 5.06 34.49
C GLU A 176 12.17 6.30 34.09
N GLU A 177 12.24 7.34 34.93
CA GLU A 177 11.59 8.63 34.67
C GLU A 177 12.64 9.70 34.32
N VAL A 178 12.48 10.32 33.16
CA VAL A 178 13.29 11.47 32.74
C VAL A 178 12.38 12.67 32.53
N THR A 179 12.60 13.72 33.31
CA THR A 179 11.87 14.99 33.19
C THR A 179 12.77 16.04 32.54
N PHE A 180 12.28 16.70 31.50
CA PHE A 180 12.95 17.80 30.83
C PHE A 180 11.98 18.92 30.46
N SER A 181 12.51 20.12 30.28
CA SER A 181 11.76 21.26 29.71
C SER A 181 12.00 21.31 28.22
N MET A 182 10.95 21.52 27.42
CA MET A 182 11.06 21.68 25.97
C MET A 182 10.20 22.84 25.48
N SER A 183 10.61 23.43 24.36
CA SER A 183 9.76 24.43 23.69
C SER A 183 8.50 23.77 23.14
N GLN A 184 7.35 24.42 23.31
CA GLN A 184 6.09 23.98 22.69
C GLN A 184 6.11 24.08 21.15
N LYS A 185 7.19 24.62 20.56
CA LYS A 185 7.45 24.66 19.11
C LYS A 185 8.22 23.42 18.60
N GLN A 186 8.78 22.60 19.49
CA GLN A 186 9.51 21.38 19.15
C GLN A 186 8.61 20.16 19.31
N THR A 187 8.88 19.10 18.56
CA THR A 187 8.27 17.80 18.81
C THR A 187 8.93 17.11 20.00
N ILE A 188 8.21 16.21 20.68
CA ILE A 188 8.77 15.45 21.81
C ILE A 188 10.03 14.68 21.36
N LEU A 189 10.04 14.15 20.14
CA LEU A 189 11.18 13.42 19.61
C LEU A 189 12.44 14.29 19.47
N GLU A 190 12.29 15.52 18.97
CA GLU A 190 13.42 16.46 18.84
C GLU A 190 14.00 16.90 20.19
N ALA A 191 13.17 16.93 21.25
CA ALA A 191 13.60 17.32 22.58
C ALA A 191 14.14 16.15 23.43
N ALA A 192 13.85 14.90 23.03
CA ALA A 192 14.24 13.69 23.74
C ALA A 192 15.49 12.99 23.15
N ILE A 193 15.98 13.44 21.97
CA ILE A 193 17.24 12.99 21.34
C ILE A 193 18.35 14.00 21.66
#